data_AF-A0A382ZZN6-F1
#
_entry.id   AF-A0A382ZZN6-F1
#
_cell.length_a   1.000
_cell.length_b   1.000
_cell.length_c   1.000
_cell.angle_alpha   90.00
_cell.angle_beta   90.00
_cell.angle_gamma   90.00
#
_symmetry.space_group_name_H-M   'P 1'
#
loop_
_entity.id
_entity.type
_entity.pdbx_description
1 polymer ?
#
loop_
_entity_poly.entity_id
_entity_poly.type
_entity_poly.pdbx_seq_one_letter_code
_entity_poly.pdbx_strand_id
1 'polypeptide(L)'
;SSRINGVGVKEVEMEYSYWHKLAYANGDIFSKMDISEGGQYQWRRDGEFHMWNPETIAKLQKAAKDNDSKLFKDFTNEADSYSERMCTIRGLLDFKKLANPVPIEEVEPSEKIIRRFATGAISLGSISKEAHETLAIAMNRIGAKSNTGEGGEDSARYAVDDNGNARNSAIKQVASGRFGVSINYLSKATDLQIKMAQGSKPGEGGQLPGYKVDQYIGKVRNSTPGVELISPPPHHDIYSIEDLAQLIYDLKNS
;
A
#
# COMPACT_ATOMS: atom_id res chain seq x y z
N SER A 1 1.45 1.66 26.19
CA SER A 1 1.04 0.25 26.17
C SER A 1 2.07 -0.54 25.39
N SER A 2 2.57 -1.66 25.93
CA SER A 2 3.40 -2.63 25.20
C SER A 2 2.66 -3.97 25.22
N ARG A 3 2.00 -4.31 24.11
CA ARG A 3 1.13 -5.50 24.03
C ARG A 3 1.91 -6.78 23.76
N ILE A 4 3.09 -6.64 23.15
CA ILE A 4 4.06 -7.70 22.96
C ILE A 4 5.26 -7.29 23.80
N ASN A 5 5.57 -8.06 24.84
CA ASN A 5 6.76 -7.81 25.63
C ASN A 5 8.01 -7.86 24.74
N GLY A 6 9.03 -7.08 25.09
CA GLY A 6 10.26 -6.98 24.31
C GLY A 6 11.48 -7.12 25.20
N VAL A 7 12.57 -6.53 24.71
CA VAL A 7 13.87 -6.48 25.40
C VAL A 7 13.78 -5.79 26.77
N GLY A 8 14.62 -6.24 27.70
CA GLY A 8 14.80 -5.63 29.01
C GLY A 8 16.02 -4.72 29.07
N VAL A 9 16.34 -4.26 30.29
CA VAL A 9 17.47 -3.34 30.52
C VAL A 9 18.81 -3.94 30.11
N LYS A 10 18.98 -5.26 30.27
CA LYS A 10 20.24 -5.96 29.93
C LYS A 10 20.51 -5.93 28.43
N GLU A 11 19.49 -6.20 27.61
CA GLU A 11 19.63 -6.18 26.16
C GLU A 11 19.91 -4.76 25.64
N VAL A 12 19.26 -3.74 26.23
CA VAL A 12 19.53 -2.33 25.94
C VAL A 12 20.97 -1.96 26.29
N GLU A 13 21.47 -2.39 27.45
CA GLU A 13 22.86 -2.17 27.86
C GLU A 13 23.86 -2.82 26.90
N MET A 14 23.58 -4.06 26.47
CA MET A 14 24.41 -4.77 25.50
C MET A 14 24.52 -4.04 24.16
N GLU A 15 23.38 -3.59 23.61
CA GLU A 15 23.34 -2.85 22.34
C GLU A 15 24.07 -1.51 22.45
N TYR A 16 23.83 -0.77 23.53
CA TYR A 16 24.50 0.52 23.75
C TYR A 16 26.02 0.36 23.92
N SER A 17 26.45 -0.66 24.66
CA SER A 17 27.87 -0.97 24.88
C SER A 17 28.57 -1.37 23.59
N TYR A 18 27.88 -2.05 22.67
CA TYR A 18 28.41 -2.40 21.35
C TYR A 18 28.73 -1.15 20.54
N TRP A 19 27.76 -0.24 20.39
CA TRP A 19 27.94 1.01 19.66
C TRP A 19 29.00 1.91 20.31
N HIS A 20 29.02 1.98 21.64
CA HIS A 20 30.05 2.70 22.37
C HIS A 20 31.45 2.16 22.06
N LYS A 21 31.67 0.84 22.16
CA LYS A 21 32.97 0.24 21.83
C LYS A 21 33.37 0.54 20.39
N LEU A 22 32.45 0.44 19.44
CA LEU A 22 32.74 0.73 18.04
C LEU A 22 33.21 2.17 17.83
N ALA A 23 32.54 3.14 18.47
CA ALA A 23 32.88 4.55 18.38
C ALA A 23 34.21 4.90 19.07
N TYR A 24 34.60 4.20 20.14
CA TYR A 24 35.79 4.52 20.95
C TYR A 24 36.96 3.53 20.79
N ALA A 25 36.85 2.49 19.96
CA ALA A 25 37.90 1.48 19.75
C ALA A 25 39.13 1.99 18.99
N ASN A 26 38.99 3.03 18.16
CA ASN A 26 40.09 3.60 17.38
C ASN A 26 40.61 4.87 18.06
N GLY A 27 41.59 4.69 18.93
CA GLY A 27 42.15 5.74 19.79
C GLY A 27 42.93 6.86 19.09
N ASP A 28 43.08 6.87 17.76
CA ASP A 28 43.76 7.97 17.07
C ASP A 28 43.28 8.11 15.61
N ILE A 29 43.09 9.36 15.18
CA ILE A 29 42.74 9.87 13.84
C ILE A 29 41.22 10.00 13.56
N PHE A 30 40.67 11.16 13.98
CA PHE A 30 39.32 11.66 13.61
C PHE A 30 39.02 11.64 12.09
N SER A 31 40.04 11.60 11.23
CA SER A 31 39.87 11.67 9.76
C SER A 31 39.67 10.31 9.07
N LYS A 32 39.47 9.21 9.82
CA LYS A 32 39.26 7.85 9.29
C LYS A 32 38.00 7.13 9.83
N MET A 33 37.11 7.85 10.52
CA MET A 33 35.82 7.29 10.92
C MET A 33 34.85 7.32 9.74
N ASP A 34 34.89 6.29 8.90
CA ASP A 34 33.84 6.04 7.93
C ASP A 34 32.59 5.59 8.67
N ILE A 35 31.59 6.48 8.76
CA ILE A 35 30.24 6.11 9.20
C ILE A 35 29.71 5.10 8.18
N SER A 36 29.15 3.98 8.64
CA SER A 36 28.55 3.02 7.72
C SER A 36 27.45 3.69 6.91
N GLU A 37 27.36 3.35 5.62
CA GLU A 37 26.35 3.93 4.72
C GLU A 37 24.90 3.58 5.12
N GLY A 38 24.75 2.60 6.02
CA GLY A 38 23.48 2.12 6.53
C GLY A 38 22.64 1.43 5.46
N GLY A 39 21.33 1.57 5.57
CA GLY A 39 20.36 0.98 4.64
C GLY A 39 18.92 1.10 5.12
N GLN A 40 18.65 1.90 6.15
CA GLN A 40 17.37 1.92 6.84
C GLN A 40 16.24 2.49 5.96
N TYR A 41 16.55 3.48 5.12
CA TYR A 41 15.56 4.16 4.27
C TYR A 41 15.49 3.63 2.84
N GLN A 42 16.58 3.06 2.34
CA GLN A 42 16.70 2.55 0.97
C GLN A 42 17.57 1.31 0.99
N TRP A 43 17.16 0.30 0.21
CA TRP A 43 17.93 -0.91 0.04
C TRP A 43 19.35 -0.59 -0.44
N ARG A 44 20.33 -1.23 0.21
CA ARG A 44 21.73 -1.29 -0.22
C ARG A 44 22.18 -2.74 -0.18
N ARG A 45 23.16 -3.10 -1.02
CA ARG A 45 23.67 -4.48 -1.10
C ARG A 45 24.20 -4.98 0.25
N ASP A 46 24.94 -4.14 0.95
CA ASP A 46 25.59 -4.45 2.22
C ASP A 46 24.93 -3.70 3.41
N GLY A 47 23.67 -3.30 3.24
CA GLY A 47 22.91 -2.55 4.24
C GLY A 47 21.87 -3.39 4.98
N GLU A 48 20.90 -2.69 5.57
CA GLU A 48 19.74 -3.34 6.19
C GLU A 48 18.99 -4.23 5.20
N PHE A 49 18.34 -5.26 5.73
CA PHE A 49 17.46 -6.11 4.95
C PHE A 49 16.16 -5.37 4.57
N HIS A 50 15.69 -5.55 3.34
CA HIS A 50 14.41 -5.01 2.85
C HIS A 50 13.56 -6.14 2.27
N MET A 51 12.26 -6.10 2.57
CA MET A 51 11.29 -7.04 1.99
C MET A 51 11.20 -6.89 0.46
N TRP A 52 11.39 -5.67 -0.04
CA TRP A 52 11.53 -5.39 -1.46
C TRP A 52 13.00 -5.11 -1.79
N ASN A 53 13.58 -5.93 -2.66
CA ASN A 53 14.96 -5.81 -3.11
C ASN A 53 15.06 -6.16 -4.61
N PRO A 54 16.20 -5.92 -5.28
CA PRO A 54 16.32 -6.15 -6.72
C PRO A 54 16.00 -7.59 -7.16
N GLU A 55 16.32 -8.60 -6.33
CA GLU A 55 16.11 -10.00 -6.66
C GLU A 55 14.61 -10.37 -6.61
N THR A 56 13.94 -10.07 -5.50
CA THR A 56 12.50 -10.32 -5.33
C THR A 56 11.66 -9.55 -6.37
N ILE A 57 12.01 -8.30 -6.66
CA ILE A 57 11.31 -7.48 -7.66
C ILE A 57 11.48 -8.09 -9.06
N ALA A 58 12.71 -8.46 -9.45
CA ALA A 58 12.98 -9.04 -10.76
C ALA A 58 12.25 -10.37 -10.97
N LYS A 59 12.24 -11.24 -9.95
CA LYS A 59 11.51 -12.53 -10.00
C LYS A 59 10.01 -12.29 -10.16
N LEU A 60 9.41 -11.40 -9.36
CA LEU A 60 7.98 -11.11 -9.44
C LEU A 60 7.58 -10.52 -10.81
N GLN A 61 8.35 -9.55 -11.31
CA GLN A 61 8.08 -8.92 -12.61
C GLN A 61 8.14 -9.94 -13.75
N LYS A 62 9.18 -10.78 -13.77
CA LYS A 62 9.34 -11.80 -14.80
C LYS A 62 8.28 -12.89 -14.69
N ALA A 63 7.94 -13.33 -13.47
CA ALA A 63 6.89 -14.31 -13.25
C ALA A 63 5.53 -13.83 -13.77
N ALA A 64 5.17 -12.58 -13.50
CA ALA A 64 3.93 -11.98 -13.98
C ALA A 64 3.92 -11.77 -15.51
N LYS A 65 5.06 -11.38 -16.09
CA LYS A 65 5.18 -11.14 -17.54
C LYS A 65 5.14 -12.43 -18.36
N ASP A 66 5.85 -13.45 -17.90
CA ASP A 66 6.03 -14.71 -18.64
C ASP A 66 4.97 -15.76 -18.24
N ASN A 67 4.10 -15.43 -17.28
CA ASN A 67 3.12 -16.35 -16.67
C ASN A 67 3.80 -17.61 -16.09
N ASP A 68 4.94 -17.42 -15.41
CA ASP A 68 5.79 -18.49 -14.89
C ASP A 68 5.50 -18.75 -13.41
N SER A 69 4.78 -19.83 -13.14
CA SER A 69 4.41 -20.26 -11.79
C SER A 69 5.59 -20.73 -10.94
N LYS A 70 6.63 -21.29 -11.58
CA LYS A 70 7.85 -21.73 -10.88
C LYS A 70 8.63 -20.51 -10.39
N LEU A 71 8.78 -19.50 -11.25
CA LEU A 71 9.45 -18.27 -10.87
C LEU A 71 8.65 -17.48 -9.81
N PHE A 72 7.32 -17.54 -9.87
CA PHE A 72 6.48 -17.01 -8.79
C PHE A 72 6.72 -17.76 -7.48
N LYS A 73 6.87 -19.08 -7.52
CA LYS A 73 7.19 -19.87 -6.32
C LYS A 73 8.56 -19.50 -5.75
N ASP A 74 9.56 -19.31 -6.60
CA ASP A 74 10.90 -18.85 -6.19
C ASP A 74 10.83 -17.47 -5.52
N PHE A 75 10.05 -16.53 -6.06
CA PHE A 75 9.75 -15.25 -5.43
C PHE A 75 9.12 -15.42 -4.04
N THR A 76 8.08 -16.25 -3.91
CA THR A 76 7.39 -16.43 -2.62
C THR A 76 8.28 -17.05 -1.55
N ASN A 77 9.11 -18.05 -1.91
CA ASN A 77 10.04 -18.68 -0.97
C ASN A 77 11.06 -17.66 -0.42
N GLU A 78 11.54 -16.76 -1.27
CA GLU A 78 12.46 -15.70 -0.87
C GLU A 78 11.79 -14.66 0.04
N ALA A 79 10.59 -14.21 -0.34
CA ALA A 79 9.80 -13.25 0.46
C ALA A 79 9.42 -13.82 1.83
N ASP A 80 9.10 -15.11 1.92
CA ASP A 80 8.78 -15.80 3.18
C ASP A 80 10.04 -15.91 4.05
N SER A 81 11.19 -16.31 3.49
CA SER A 81 12.46 -16.36 4.24
C SER A 81 12.86 -15.00 4.80
N TYR A 82 12.65 -13.90 4.06
CA TYR A 82 12.88 -12.56 4.60
C TYR A 82 11.91 -12.20 5.71
N SER A 83 10.66 -12.66 5.65
CA SER A 83 9.66 -12.38 6.68
C SER A 83 10.05 -12.98 8.03
N GLU A 84 10.69 -14.16 8.02
CA GLU A 84 11.29 -14.82 9.18
C GLU A 84 12.54 -14.05 9.67
N ARG A 85 13.46 -13.71 8.75
CA ARG A 85 14.72 -13.01 9.08
C ARG A 85 14.52 -11.58 9.61
N MET A 86 13.52 -10.87 9.07
CA MET A 86 13.18 -9.49 9.46
C MET A 86 12.30 -9.42 10.71
N CYS A 87 11.98 -10.56 11.32
CA CYS A 87 11.12 -10.66 12.50
C CYS A 87 9.82 -9.85 12.37
N THR A 88 9.21 -9.84 11.18
CA THR A 88 7.82 -9.40 11.10
C THR A 88 7.01 -10.27 12.06
N ILE A 89 6.02 -9.71 12.76
CA ILE A 89 5.25 -10.49 13.75
C ILE A 89 4.68 -11.76 13.10
N ARG A 90 4.24 -11.69 11.84
CA ARG A 90 3.74 -12.87 11.10
C ARG A 90 4.81 -13.92 10.81
N GLY A 91 6.08 -13.53 10.68
CA GLY A 91 7.21 -14.45 10.48
C GLY A 91 7.61 -15.20 11.75
N LEU A 92 7.08 -14.81 12.92
CA LEU A 92 7.23 -15.53 14.18
C LEU A 92 6.10 -16.56 14.41
N LEU A 93 5.18 -16.70 13.46
CA LEU A 93 4.04 -17.61 13.53
C LEU A 93 4.22 -18.74 12.52
N ASP A 94 3.74 -19.94 12.87
CA ASP A 94 3.71 -21.09 11.97
C ASP A 94 2.33 -21.76 12.01
N PHE A 95 2.00 -22.47 10.94
CA PHE A 95 0.78 -23.25 10.83
C PHE A 95 0.95 -24.60 11.52
N LYS A 96 0.02 -24.94 12.42
CA LYS A 96 -0.06 -26.30 12.95
C LYS A 96 -0.46 -27.26 11.84
N LYS A 97 0.46 -28.14 11.45
CA LYS A 97 0.21 -29.17 10.43
C LYS A 97 -0.89 -30.12 10.90
N LEU A 98 -1.84 -30.39 10.01
CA LEU A 98 -2.88 -31.39 10.23
C LEU A 98 -2.30 -32.79 10.02
N ALA A 99 -2.79 -33.77 10.79
CA ALA A 99 -2.40 -35.16 10.61
C ALA A 99 -2.83 -35.72 9.24
N ASN A 100 -3.96 -35.25 8.72
CA ASN A 100 -4.52 -35.64 7.44
C ASN A 100 -4.80 -34.38 6.60
N PRO A 101 -3.95 -34.04 5.62
CA PRO A 101 -4.23 -32.93 4.70
C PRO A 101 -5.36 -33.32 3.74
N VAL A 102 -6.12 -32.32 3.29
CA VAL A 102 -7.14 -32.50 2.25
C VAL A 102 -6.52 -32.38 0.85
N PRO A 103 -7.06 -33.10 -0.15
CA PRO A 103 -6.70 -32.90 -1.55
C PRO A 103 -6.94 -31.45 -2.01
N ILE A 104 -6.13 -30.95 -2.95
CA ILE A 104 -6.26 -29.57 -3.45
C ILE A 104 -7.58 -29.36 -4.20
N GLU A 105 -8.14 -30.43 -4.76
CA GLU A 105 -9.41 -30.46 -5.47
C GLU A 105 -10.61 -30.20 -4.55
N GLU A 106 -10.45 -30.42 -3.24
CA GLU A 106 -11.46 -30.09 -2.23
C GLU A 106 -11.36 -28.63 -1.76
N VAL A 107 -10.26 -27.94 -2.08
CA VAL A 107 -10.06 -26.53 -1.73
C VAL A 107 -10.91 -25.64 -2.63
N GLU A 108 -11.36 -24.51 -2.09
CA GLU A 108 -12.08 -23.50 -2.85
C GLU A 108 -11.31 -23.10 -4.13
N PRO A 109 -11.95 -23.09 -5.32
CA PRO A 109 -11.30 -22.70 -6.57
C PRO A 109 -10.74 -21.28 -6.54
N SER A 110 -9.63 -21.08 -7.25
CA SER A 110 -8.93 -19.80 -7.29
C SER A 110 -9.82 -18.64 -7.76
N GLU A 111 -10.75 -18.90 -8.68
CA GLU A 111 -11.69 -17.94 -9.25
C GLU A 111 -12.69 -17.38 -8.22
N LYS A 112 -12.90 -18.10 -7.11
CA LYS A 112 -13.69 -17.62 -5.96
C LYS A 112 -12.80 -16.88 -4.97
N ILE A 113 -11.59 -17.38 -4.73
CA ILE A 113 -10.62 -16.76 -3.80
C ILE A 113 -10.24 -15.35 -4.28
N ILE A 114 -9.91 -15.17 -5.55
CA ILE A 114 -9.45 -13.87 -6.09
C ILE A 114 -10.50 -12.77 -5.98
N ARG A 115 -11.80 -13.11 -5.88
CA ARG A 115 -12.87 -12.13 -5.66
C ARG A 115 -12.77 -11.44 -4.28
N ARG A 116 -12.03 -12.03 -3.34
CA ARG A 116 -11.71 -11.44 -2.04
C ARG A 116 -10.57 -10.42 -2.13
N PHE A 117 -9.85 -10.38 -3.24
CA PHE A 117 -8.73 -9.46 -3.41
C PHE A 117 -9.23 -8.08 -3.82
N ALA A 118 -8.53 -7.08 -3.33
CA ALA A 118 -8.66 -5.71 -3.80
C ALA A 118 -7.27 -5.12 -4.02
N THR A 119 -7.12 -4.28 -5.04
CA THR A 119 -5.89 -3.48 -5.15
C THR A 119 -5.87 -2.45 -4.03
N GLY A 120 -4.67 -2.03 -3.63
CA GLY A 120 -4.53 -0.89 -2.73
C GLY A 120 -5.21 0.37 -3.26
N ALA A 121 -5.61 1.25 -2.34
CA ALA A 121 -6.13 2.57 -2.67
C ALA A 121 -4.97 3.51 -3.04
N ILE A 122 -4.73 3.72 -4.34
CA ILE A 122 -3.61 4.52 -4.85
C ILE A 122 -4.18 5.60 -5.76
N SER A 123 -4.03 6.87 -5.38
CA SER A 123 -4.69 7.96 -6.10
C SER A 123 -4.17 8.15 -7.53
N LEU A 124 -5.07 8.42 -8.47
CA LEU A 124 -4.72 9.03 -9.75
C LEU A 124 -3.96 10.35 -9.50
N GLY A 125 -2.74 10.45 -10.03
CA GLY A 125 -1.77 11.52 -9.74
C GLY A 125 -0.60 11.03 -8.88
N SER A 126 -0.82 10.10 -7.95
CA SER A 126 0.31 9.38 -7.30
C SER A 126 0.95 8.42 -8.29
N ILE A 127 0.12 7.66 -9.00
CA ILE A 127 0.47 6.84 -10.15
C ILE A 127 -0.11 7.44 -11.42
N SER A 128 0.39 7.01 -12.58
CA SER A 128 -0.10 7.48 -13.88
C SER A 128 -1.53 6.99 -14.16
N LYS A 129 -2.18 7.63 -15.14
CA LYS A 129 -3.49 7.21 -15.64
C LYS A 129 -3.46 5.77 -16.15
N GLU A 130 -2.43 5.43 -16.91
CA GLU A 130 -2.25 4.10 -17.51
C GLU A 130 -2.14 3.03 -16.42
N ALA A 131 -1.33 3.27 -15.38
CA ALA A 131 -1.20 2.35 -14.26
C ALA A 131 -2.53 2.20 -13.50
N HIS A 132 -3.21 3.32 -13.22
CA HIS A 132 -4.47 3.30 -12.48
C HIS A 132 -5.60 2.59 -13.26
N GLU A 133 -5.72 2.85 -14.55
CA GLU A 133 -6.72 2.18 -15.41
C GLU A 133 -6.37 0.70 -15.62
N THR A 134 -5.09 0.35 -15.73
CA THR A 134 -4.65 -1.06 -15.83
C THR A 134 -5.09 -1.87 -14.61
N LEU A 135 -4.95 -1.31 -13.40
CA LEU A 135 -5.43 -1.96 -12.17
C LEU A 135 -6.95 -2.17 -12.21
N ALA A 136 -7.71 -1.16 -12.63
CA ALA A 136 -9.17 -1.27 -12.71
C ALA A 136 -9.61 -2.35 -13.72
N ILE A 137 -9.02 -2.35 -14.91
CA ILE A 137 -9.30 -3.35 -15.94
C ILE A 137 -8.97 -4.75 -15.44
N ALA A 138 -7.80 -4.94 -14.84
CA ALA A 138 -7.37 -6.26 -14.34
C ALA A 138 -8.34 -6.80 -13.28
N MET A 139 -8.70 -5.98 -12.29
CA MET A 139 -9.60 -6.41 -11.21
C MET A 139 -11.02 -6.67 -11.70
N ASN A 140 -11.55 -5.82 -12.58
CA ASN A 140 -12.88 -6.01 -13.15
C ASN A 140 -12.95 -7.29 -14.00
N ARG A 141 -11.90 -7.61 -14.76
CA ARG A 141 -11.83 -8.85 -15.57
C ARG A 141 -11.90 -10.12 -14.71
N ILE A 142 -11.31 -10.11 -13.52
CA ILE A 142 -11.29 -11.27 -12.62
C ILE A 142 -12.40 -11.26 -11.57
N GLY A 143 -13.32 -10.27 -11.62
CA GLY A 143 -14.40 -10.12 -10.66
C GLY A 143 -13.95 -9.72 -9.24
N ALA A 144 -12.75 -9.14 -9.14
CA ALA A 144 -12.20 -8.58 -7.92
C ALA A 144 -12.41 -7.05 -7.90
N LYS A 145 -11.85 -6.35 -6.91
CA LYS A 145 -12.12 -4.90 -6.74
C LYS A 145 -10.86 -4.05 -6.91
N SER A 146 -10.99 -2.91 -7.59
CA SER A 146 -9.98 -1.84 -7.57
C SER A 146 -10.49 -0.63 -6.79
N ASN A 147 -9.58 0.21 -6.30
CA ASN A 147 -9.90 1.37 -5.48
C ASN A 147 -9.28 2.64 -6.08
N THR A 148 -10.07 3.71 -6.18
CA THR A 148 -9.65 4.99 -6.78
C THR A 148 -8.51 5.70 -6.05
N GLY A 149 -8.30 5.39 -4.77
CA GLY A 149 -7.56 6.27 -3.90
C GLY A 149 -8.22 7.66 -3.76
N GLU A 150 -7.47 8.61 -3.22
CA GLU A 150 -7.97 9.94 -2.81
C GLU A 150 -8.11 10.96 -3.95
N GLY A 151 -7.86 10.53 -5.20
CA GLY A 151 -7.62 11.45 -6.32
C GLY A 151 -8.83 11.77 -7.19
N GLY A 152 -10.02 11.28 -6.83
CA GLY A 152 -11.17 11.25 -7.71
C GLY A 152 -11.04 10.22 -8.83
N GLU A 153 -11.97 10.24 -9.77
CA GLU A 153 -11.93 9.39 -10.96
C GLU A 153 -12.59 10.10 -12.14
N ASP A 154 -11.96 10.01 -13.31
CA ASP A 154 -12.47 10.58 -14.55
C ASP A 154 -13.77 9.88 -14.99
N SER A 155 -14.84 10.66 -15.19
CA SER A 155 -16.15 10.16 -15.58
C SER A 155 -16.16 9.42 -16.93
N ALA A 156 -15.17 9.67 -17.80
CA ALA A 156 -15.01 8.92 -19.04
C ALA A 156 -14.77 7.42 -18.79
N ARG A 157 -14.32 7.02 -17.59
CA ARG A 157 -14.06 5.62 -17.21
C ARG A 157 -15.32 4.86 -16.81
N TYR A 158 -16.47 5.52 -16.68
CA TYR A 158 -17.71 4.89 -16.19
C TYR A 158 -18.42 4.06 -17.25
N ALA A 159 -18.17 4.35 -18.53
CA ALA A 159 -18.61 3.50 -19.63
C ALA A 159 -17.61 2.35 -19.83
N VAL A 160 -18.12 1.20 -20.28
CA VAL A 160 -17.27 0.12 -20.77
C VAL A 160 -16.76 0.52 -22.15
N ASP A 161 -15.46 0.34 -22.38
CA ASP A 161 -14.83 0.64 -23.67
C ASP A 161 -15.35 -0.33 -24.76
N ASP A 162 -15.24 0.06 -26.03
CA ASP A 162 -15.68 -0.76 -27.17
C ASP A 162 -15.03 -2.15 -27.23
N ASN A 163 -13.85 -2.30 -26.62
CA ASN A 163 -13.12 -3.58 -26.53
C ASN A 163 -13.53 -4.43 -25.31
N GLY A 164 -14.57 -4.03 -24.57
CA GLY A 164 -15.07 -4.71 -23.37
C GLY A 164 -14.32 -4.40 -22.08
N ASN A 165 -13.32 -3.50 -22.10
CA ASN A 165 -12.62 -3.11 -20.87
C ASN A 165 -13.47 -2.18 -20.01
N ALA A 166 -13.63 -2.55 -18.74
CA ALA A 166 -14.23 -1.69 -17.73
C ALA A 166 -13.11 -0.99 -16.93
N ARG A 167 -13.02 0.33 -17.07
CA ARG A 167 -12.00 1.16 -16.39
C ARG A 167 -12.49 1.79 -15.09
N ASN A 168 -13.78 1.69 -14.78
CA ASN A 168 -14.38 2.17 -13.54
C ASN A 168 -13.83 1.40 -12.32
N SER A 169 -13.33 2.09 -11.31
CA SER A 169 -12.97 1.43 -10.04
C SER A 169 -14.21 1.13 -9.20
N ALA A 170 -14.30 -0.13 -8.73
CA ALA A 170 -15.42 -0.62 -7.93
C ALA A 170 -15.50 0.08 -6.56
N ILE A 171 -14.35 0.33 -5.92
CA ILE A 171 -14.28 1.02 -4.64
C ILE A 171 -13.92 2.48 -4.89
N LYS A 172 -14.71 3.38 -4.33
CA LYS A 172 -14.49 4.83 -4.42
C LYS A 172 -14.19 5.40 -3.04
N GLN A 173 -13.12 6.16 -2.94
CA GLN A 173 -12.62 6.66 -1.66
C GLN A 173 -13.13 8.08 -1.38
N VAL A 174 -13.59 8.29 -0.15
CA VAL A 174 -13.94 9.59 0.41
C VAL A 174 -12.90 9.91 1.48
N ALA A 175 -11.98 10.82 1.15
CA ALA A 175 -10.89 11.26 2.03
C ALA A 175 -11.04 12.74 2.38
N SER A 176 -10.28 13.23 3.36
CA SER A 176 -10.40 14.58 3.94
C SER A 176 -10.45 15.72 2.91
N GLY A 177 -9.66 15.65 1.84
CA GLY A 177 -9.64 16.67 0.78
C GLY A 177 -10.84 16.66 -0.18
N ARG A 178 -11.68 15.61 -0.15
CA ARG A 178 -12.85 15.43 -1.03
C ARG A 178 -12.57 15.62 -2.53
N PHE A 179 -11.33 15.43 -2.98
CA PHE A 179 -10.95 15.64 -4.37
C PHE A 179 -11.76 14.73 -5.31
N GLY A 180 -12.41 15.34 -6.30
CA GLY A 180 -13.21 14.64 -7.31
C GLY A 180 -14.47 13.92 -6.76
N VAL A 181 -14.82 14.12 -5.49
CA VAL A 181 -16.04 13.54 -4.90
C VAL A 181 -17.24 14.34 -5.40
N SER A 182 -18.10 13.68 -6.17
CA SER A 182 -19.34 14.22 -6.73
C SER A 182 -20.44 13.16 -6.67
N ILE A 183 -21.70 13.55 -6.87
CA ILE A 183 -22.83 12.61 -6.90
C ILE A 183 -22.66 11.55 -8.01
N ASN A 184 -22.14 11.95 -9.17
CA ASN A 184 -21.86 11.02 -10.27
C ASN A 184 -20.69 10.08 -9.91
N TYR A 185 -19.71 10.54 -9.15
CA TYR A 185 -18.63 9.68 -8.66
C TYR A 185 -19.15 8.64 -7.65
N LEU A 186 -19.93 9.07 -6.65
CA LEU A 186 -20.46 8.21 -5.59
C LEU A 186 -21.41 7.14 -6.16
N SER A 187 -22.32 7.53 -7.05
CA SER A 187 -23.27 6.62 -7.70
C SER A 187 -22.64 5.58 -8.64
N LYS A 188 -21.34 5.68 -8.93
CA LYS A 188 -20.59 4.72 -9.78
C LYS A 188 -19.72 3.77 -8.96
N ALA A 189 -19.88 3.76 -7.64
CA ALA A 189 -19.22 2.85 -6.74
C ALA A 189 -20.05 1.58 -6.51
N THR A 190 -19.37 0.46 -6.28
CA THR A 190 -19.95 -0.71 -5.59
C THR A 190 -19.74 -0.57 -4.08
N ASP A 191 -18.59 -0.04 -3.67
CA ASP A 191 -18.25 0.18 -2.26
C ASP A 191 -17.71 1.60 -2.09
N LEU A 192 -18.10 2.25 -1.00
CA LEU A 192 -17.56 3.55 -0.59
C LEU A 192 -16.62 3.36 0.60
N GLN A 193 -15.40 3.90 0.49
CA GLN A 193 -14.38 3.82 1.53
C GLN A 193 -14.16 5.20 2.15
N ILE A 194 -14.56 5.37 3.41
CA ILE A 194 -14.16 6.53 4.21
C ILE A 194 -12.72 6.32 4.67
N LYS A 195 -11.81 7.19 4.24
CA LYS A 195 -10.38 7.07 4.55
C LYS A 195 -10.00 7.93 5.75
N MET A 196 -10.01 7.33 6.94
CA MET A 196 -9.58 8.01 8.16
C MET A 196 -8.07 8.28 8.20
N ALA A 197 -7.25 7.31 7.77
CA ALA A 197 -5.79 7.37 7.86
C ALA A 197 -5.12 6.38 6.88
N GLN A 198 -3.79 6.40 6.81
CA GLN A 198 -2.98 5.41 6.10
C GLN A 198 -1.73 5.02 6.91
N GLY A 199 -1.26 3.79 6.76
CA GLY A 199 -0.13 3.27 7.55
C GLY A 199 1.19 4.03 7.39
N SER A 200 1.45 4.63 6.22
CA SER A 200 2.71 5.35 5.98
C SER A 200 2.76 6.74 6.63
N LYS A 201 1.60 7.31 6.99
CA LYS A 201 1.47 8.63 7.63
C LYS A 201 0.10 8.75 8.32
N PRO A 202 -0.09 8.12 9.48
CA PRO A 202 -1.40 7.98 10.10
C PRO A 202 -1.97 9.30 10.66
N GLY A 203 -1.11 10.26 11.01
CA GLY A 203 -1.52 11.55 11.57
C GLY A 203 -1.69 12.69 10.55
N GLU A 204 -1.61 12.40 9.25
CA GLU A 204 -1.53 13.42 8.20
C GLU A 204 -2.42 13.12 6.99
N GLY A 205 -2.77 14.16 6.23
CA GLY A 205 -3.54 14.06 4.99
C GLY A 205 -2.69 13.65 3.79
N GLY A 206 -3.35 13.31 2.68
CA GLY A 206 -2.73 13.07 1.36
C GLY A 206 -1.83 14.22 0.91
N GLN A 207 -0.77 13.90 0.17
CA GLN A 207 0.13 14.89 -0.43
C GLN A 207 0.32 14.57 -1.91
N LEU A 208 0.16 15.56 -2.78
CA LEU A 208 0.50 15.46 -4.20
C LEU A 208 1.28 16.72 -4.63
N PRO A 209 2.58 16.58 -4.97
CA PRO A 209 3.38 17.72 -5.41
C PRO A 209 2.77 18.45 -6.60
N GLY A 210 2.86 19.78 -6.61
CA GLY A 210 2.18 20.63 -7.61
C GLY A 210 2.58 20.34 -9.06
N TYR A 211 3.84 19.95 -9.30
CA TYR A 211 4.30 19.58 -10.66
C TYR A 211 3.66 18.28 -11.20
N LYS A 212 3.00 17.48 -10.35
CA LYS A 212 2.20 16.31 -10.76
C LYS A 212 0.72 16.65 -10.96
N VAL A 213 0.31 17.88 -10.64
CA VAL A 213 -1.05 18.38 -10.84
C VAL A 213 -1.12 19.06 -12.20
N ASP A 214 -1.07 18.25 -13.25
CA ASP A 214 -1.27 18.77 -14.61
C ASP A 214 -2.73 19.18 -14.85
N GLN A 215 -3.06 19.61 -16.07
CA GLN A 215 -4.43 20.01 -16.42
C GLN A 215 -5.44 18.87 -16.24
N TYR A 216 -5.03 17.63 -16.49
CA TYR A 216 -5.89 16.47 -16.35
C TYR A 216 -6.20 16.18 -14.89
N ILE A 217 -5.17 16.12 -14.03
CA ILE A 217 -5.32 15.91 -12.59
C ILE A 217 -6.09 17.08 -11.95
N GLY A 218 -5.77 18.32 -12.32
CA GLY A 218 -6.50 19.50 -11.85
C GLY A 218 -7.99 19.42 -12.18
N LYS A 219 -8.33 19.02 -13.41
CA LYS A 219 -9.72 18.80 -13.83
C LYS A 219 -10.41 17.70 -13.02
N VAL A 220 -9.79 16.53 -12.85
CA VAL A 220 -10.39 15.40 -12.11
C VAL A 220 -10.60 15.74 -10.63
N ARG A 221 -9.70 16.53 -10.05
CA ARG A 221 -9.73 16.89 -8.61
C ARG A 221 -10.51 18.16 -8.31
N ASN A 222 -11.01 18.87 -9.32
CA ASN A 222 -11.57 20.22 -9.22
C ASN A 222 -10.57 21.18 -8.53
N SER A 223 -9.31 21.14 -8.95
CA SER A 223 -8.21 21.92 -8.38
C SER A 223 -7.45 22.71 -9.45
N THR A 224 -6.63 23.67 -9.02
CA THR A 224 -5.77 24.50 -9.87
C THR A 224 -4.55 23.71 -10.35
N PRO A 225 -4.32 23.59 -11.68
CA PRO A 225 -3.10 22.98 -12.21
C PRO A 225 -1.82 23.67 -11.71
N GLY A 226 -0.78 22.89 -11.43
CA GLY A 226 0.51 23.34 -10.93
C GLY A 226 0.56 23.62 -9.42
N VAL A 227 -0.59 23.63 -8.73
CA VAL A 227 -0.66 23.90 -7.28
C VAL A 227 -0.56 22.60 -6.50
N GLU A 228 0.31 22.57 -5.50
CA GLU A 228 0.48 21.44 -4.60
C GLU A 228 -0.79 21.17 -3.78
N LEU A 229 -1.15 19.90 -3.64
CA LEU A 229 -2.33 19.47 -2.90
C LEU A 229 -1.91 18.75 -1.63
N ILE A 230 -2.09 19.44 -0.50
CA ILE A 230 -1.95 18.89 0.84
C ILE A 230 -3.35 18.81 1.43
N SER A 231 -3.88 17.60 1.58
CA SER A 231 -5.18 17.40 2.20
C SER A 231 -5.11 17.74 3.70
N PRO A 232 -6.18 18.27 4.30
CA PRO A 232 -6.26 18.38 5.76
C PRO A 232 -6.03 17.02 6.44
N PRO A 233 -5.36 16.96 7.60
CA PRO A 233 -5.25 15.71 8.35
C PRO A 233 -6.59 15.11 8.76
N PRO A 234 -7.55 15.86 9.35
CA PRO A 234 -8.86 15.33 9.69
C PRO A 234 -9.85 15.49 8.52
N HIS A 235 -10.88 14.66 8.54
CA HIS A 235 -12.13 14.99 7.85
C HIS A 235 -12.81 16.14 8.59
N HIS A 236 -13.11 17.25 7.91
CA HIS A 236 -13.73 18.42 8.53
C HIS A 236 -15.21 18.22 8.92
N ASP A 237 -15.78 17.09 8.56
CA ASP A 237 -17.12 16.59 8.88
C ASP A 237 -17.07 15.33 9.75
N ILE A 238 -15.93 15.00 10.36
CA ILE A 238 -15.79 13.90 11.33
C ILE A 238 -14.91 14.34 12.50
N TYR A 239 -15.54 14.85 13.57
CA TYR A 239 -14.85 15.20 14.82
C TYR A 239 -15.17 14.23 15.97
N SER A 240 -16.13 13.34 15.74
CA SER A 240 -16.62 12.38 16.71
C SER A 240 -17.12 11.10 16.02
N ILE A 241 -17.48 10.07 16.80
CA ILE A 241 -18.02 8.83 16.23
C ILE A 241 -19.44 9.04 15.69
N GLU A 242 -20.16 10.00 16.25
CA GLU A 242 -21.49 10.44 15.81
C GLU A 242 -21.41 11.11 14.44
N ASP A 243 -20.40 11.96 14.21
CA ASP A 243 -20.16 12.58 12.91
C ASP A 243 -19.78 11.54 11.86
N LEU A 244 -18.99 10.52 12.23
CA LEU A 244 -18.70 9.39 11.34
C LEU A 244 -20.00 8.65 10.98
N ALA A 245 -20.89 8.45 11.94
CA ALA A 245 -22.19 7.83 11.69
C ALA A 245 -23.04 8.68 10.72
N GLN A 246 -23.00 10.01 10.85
CA GLN A 246 -23.66 10.91 9.92
C GLN A 246 -23.09 10.80 8.50
N LEU A 247 -21.76 10.80 8.34
CA LEU A 247 -21.16 10.62 7.00
C LEU A 247 -21.51 9.25 6.40
N ILE A 248 -21.56 8.19 7.21
CA ILE A 248 -22.01 6.86 6.75
C ILE A 248 -23.48 6.93 6.29
N TYR A 249 -24.32 7.66 7.01
CA TYR A 249 -25.72 7.87 6.59
C TYR A 249 -25.76 8.61 5.24
N ASP A 250 -25.04 9.71 5.10
CA ASP A 250 -25.05 10.52 3.88
C ASP A 250 -24.56 9.71 2.66
N LEU A 251 -23.48 8.94 2.80
CA LEU A 251 -22.93 8.11 1.73
C LEU A 251 -23.84 6.94 1.34
N LYS A 252 -24.71 6.46 2.24
CA LYS A 252 -25.72 5.46 1.89
C LYS A 252 -26.93 6.04 1.14
N ASN A 253 -27.10 7.35 1.20
CA ASN A 253 -28.20 8.08 0.58
C ASN A 253 -27.76 8.93 -0.63
N SER A 254 -26.50 8.79 -1.08
CA SER A 254 -25.94 9.46 -2.26
C SER A 254 -26.21 8.73 -3.56
#